data_AF-A0A4Q4CI19-F1
#
_entry.id   AF-A0A4Q4CI19-F1
#
_cell.length_a   1.000
_cell.length_b   1.000
_cell.length_c   1.000
_cell.angle_alpha   90.00
_cell.angle_beta   90.00
_cell.angle_gamma   90.00
#
_symmetry.space_group_name_H-M   'P 1'
#
loop_
_entity.id
_entity.type
_entity.pdbx_description
1 polymer ?
#
loop_
_entity_poly.entity_id
_entity_poly.type
_entity_poly.pdbx_seq_one_letter_code
_entity_poly.pdbx_strand_id
1 'polypeptide(L)'
;VQTIVVPPPQMVANMKVGTMDAFCVGEPWNDQLANQKLGYSALTTGELWRDHPEKSLGMRAEWVEKHPNAAVALTAAVIEAARWCDEAANKAEMCAIIGRRAWFNVPVADILNRSLGNIDYGDGRKVEGSPLLMKFWRDHASYPFQSHDLWFLTEDIRWGVLPEATDTKALVAQVNRQAIWRAAAERAGVPAGETPTGTSRGRETFFDGKVFDPENPAAYLASLSIKKLAGA
;
A
#
# COMPACT_ATOMS: atom_id res chain seq x y z
N VAL A 1 -16.01 19.08 0.22
CA VAL A 1 -15.29 18.59 -0.98
C VAL A 1 -16.11 17.47 -1.63
N GLN A 2 -15.95 17.27 -2.94
CA GLN A 2 -16.52 16.13 -3.66
C GLN A 2 -15.39 15.16 -4.00
N THR A 3 -15.57 13.87 -3.75
CA THR A 3 -14.64 12.84 -4.21
C THR A 3 -15.12 12.27 -5.55
N ILE A 4 -14.19 12.09 -6.48
CA ILE A 4 -14.44 11.50 -7.81
C ILE A 4 -13.42 10.40 -8.06
N VAL A 5 -13.76 9.45 -8.94
CA VAL A 5 -12.86 8.38 -9.34
C VAL A 5 -12.20 8.74 -10.66
N VAL A 6 -10.87 8.79 -10.67
CA VAL A 6 -10.06 8.97 -11.87
C VAL A 6 -9.02 7.85 -11.91
N PRO A 7 -8.83 7.17 -13.05
CA PRO A 7 -7.78 6.15 -13.19
C PRO A 7 -6.39 6.74 -12.90
N PRO A 8 -5.50 6.03 -12.16
CA PRO A 8 -4.17 6.54 -11.81
C PRO A 8 -3.36 7.15 -12.98
N PRO A 9 -3.29 6.51 -14.18
CA PRO A 9 -2.53 7.08 -15.30
C PRO A 9 -3.12 8.37 -15.90
N GLN A 10 -4.32 8.75 -15.49
CA GLN A 10 -5.02 9.94 -15.96
C GLN A 10 -4.94 11.11 -14.97
N MET A 11 -4.38 10.92 -13.76
CA MET A 11 -4.36 11.95 -12.71
C MET A 11 -3.63 13.23 -13.16
N VAL A 12 -2.42 13.10 -13.70
CA VAL A 12 -1.60 14.26 -14.14
C VAL A 12 -2.30 15.03 -15.26
N ALA A 13 -2.91 14.32 -16.23
CA ALA A 13 -3.63 14.95 -17.33
C ALA A 13 -4.89 15.69 -16.86
N ASN A 14 -5.62 15.14 -15.88
CA ASN A 14 -6.80 15.79 -15.30
C ASN A 14 -6.44 17.01 -14.45
N MET A 15 -5.37 16.94 -13.66
CA MET A 15 -4.85 18.10 -12.93
C MET A 15 -4.48 19.23 -13.90
N LYS A 16 -3.82 18.90 -15.02
CA LYS A 16 -3.43 19.89 -16.04
C LYS A 16 -4.61 20.67 -16.63
N VAL A 17 -5.77 20.03 -16.80
CA VAL A 17 -6.98 20.68 -17.35
C VAL A 17 -7.91 21.26 -16.29
N GLY A 18 -7.51 21.23 -15.01
CA GLY A 18 -8.24 21.86 -13.91
C GLY A 18 -9.55 21.17 -13.54
N THR A 19 -9.68 19.86 -13.74
CA THR A 19 -10.88 19.10 -13.37
C THR A 19 -10.87 18.60 -11.92
N MET A 20 -9.76 18.79 -11.20
CA MET A 20 -9.58 18.42 -9.79
C MET A 20 -8.60 19.36 -9.10
N ASP A 21 -8.80 19.60 -7.80
CA ASP A 21 -7.91 20.44 -6.97
C ASP A 21 -6.79 19.63 -6.29
N ALA A 22 -7.03 18.35 -6.01
CA ALA A 22 -6.10 17.44 -5.36
C ALA A 22 -6.40 15.98 -5.73
N PHE A 23 -5.38 15.12 -5.67
CA PHE A 23 -5.56 13.67 -5.81
C PHE A 23 -4.67 12.90 -4.82
N CYS A 24 -5.05 11.67 -4.54
CA CYS A 24 -4.22 10.67 -3.86
C CYS A 24 -3.99 9.51 -4.83
N VAL A 25 -2.74 9.23 -5.14
CA VAL A 25 -2.37 8.19 -6.12
C VAL A 25 -0.99 7.64 -5.77
N GLY A 26 -0.74 6.36 -6.08
CA GLY A 26 0.59 5.77 -5.95
C GLY A 26 1.59 6.32 -6.97
N GLU A 27 2.87 6.05 -6.77
CA GLU A 27 3.92 6.37 -7.74
C GLU A 27 3.67 5.71 -9.11
N PRO A 28 4.12 6.30 -10.23
CA PRO A 28 5.04 7.45 -10.36
C PRO A 28 4.37 8.81 -10.58
N TRP A 29 3.04 8.88 -10.49
CA TRP A 29 2.29 10.06 -10.96
C TRP A 29 2.56 11.33 -10.16
N ASN A 30 2.95 11.20 -8.89
CA ASN A 30 3.28 12.34 -8.03
C ASN A 30 4.61 13.00 -8.46
N ASP A 31 5.64 12.20 -8.75
CA ASP A 31 6.91 12.72 -9.25
C ASP A 31 6.76 13.29 -10.67
N GLN A 32 5.96 12.62 -11.51
CA GLN A 32 5.63 13.12 -12.83
C GLN A 32 4.94 14.50 -12.78
N LEU A 33 3.99 14.72 -11.86
CA LEU A 33 3.31 16.00 -11.69
C LEU A 33 4.31 17.11 -11.33
N ALA A 34 5.21 16.83 -10.39
CA ALA A 34 6.24 17.76 -9.94
C ALA A 34 7.25 18.07 -11.06
N ASN A 35 7.74 17.04 -11.78
CA ASN A 35 8.66 17.18 -12.90
C ASN A 35 8.08 18.03 -14.04
N GLN A 36 6.76 17.90 -14.29
CA GLN A 36 6.05 18.72 -15.28
C GLN A 36 5.66 20.11 -14.77
N LYS A 37 5.93 20.44 -13.50
CA LYS A 37 5.57 21.72 -12.86
C LYS A 37 4.08 22.03 -12.94
N LEU A 38 3.25 20.98 -12.84
CA LEU A 38 1.79 21.07 -12.90
C LEU A 38 1.14 21.09 -11.51
N GLY A 39 1.92 20.90 -10.46
CA GLY A 39 1.47 20.89 -9.08
C GLY A 39 2.58 20.41 -8.15
N TYR A 40 2.22 20.07 -6.92
CA TYR A 40 3.13 19.63 -5.88
C TYR A 40 2.49 18.50 -5.06
N SER A 41 3.33 17.68 -4.43
CA SER A 41 2.89 16.70 -3.43
C SER A 41 2.70 17.41 -2.09
N ALA A 42 1.52 17.29 -1.48
CA ALA A 42 1.34 17.79 -0.11
C ALA A 42 2.18 16.95 0.89
N LEU A 43 2.12 15.62 0.73
CA LEU A 43 2.81 14.62 1.54
C LEU A 43 3.00 13.33 0.73
N THR A 44 3.81 12.41 1.26
CA THR A 44 3.82 10.98 0.92
C THR A 44 3.00 10.22 1.96
N THR A 45 2.30 9.14 1.59
CA THR A 45 1.41 8.43 2.53
C THR A 45 2.15 7.79 3.72
N GLY A 46 3.46 7.57 3.62
CA GLY A 46 4.31 7.21 4.75
C GLY A 46 4.37 8.27 5.86
N GLU A 47 4.08 9.54 5.54
CA GLU A 47 3.93 10.63 6.52
C GLU A 47 2.58 10.59 7.25
N LEU A 48 1.54 10.01 6.64
CA LEU A 48 0.22 9.80 7.27
C LEU A 48 0.23 8.60 8.20
N TRP A 49 0.83 7.51 7.75
CA TRP A 49 0.97 6.27 8.48
C TRP A 49 2.25 5.57 8.02
N ARG A 50 3.25 5.54 8.92
CA ARG A 50 4.54 4.91 8.67
C ARG A 50 4.35 3.43 8.38
N ASP A 51 4.95 2.97 7.28
CA ASP A 51 4.87 1.59 6.81
C ASP A 51 3.43 1.07 6.67
N HIS A 52 2.48 1.93 6.28
CA HIS A 52 1.09 1.52 6.07
C HIS A 52 0.96 0.35 5.07
N PRO A 53 0.00 -0.56 5.29
CA PRO A 53 -0.37 -1.57 4.31
C PRO A 53 -0.90 -0.90 3.04
N GLU A 54 -0.57 -1.50 1.89
CA GLU A 54 -1.02 -1.00 0.59
C GLU A 54 -1.40 -2.19 -0.31
N LYS A 55 -0.71 -2.41 -1.43
CA LYS A 55 -1.19 -3.35 -2.44
C LYS A 55 -1.10 -4.79 -1.96
N SER A 56 -2.08 -5.59 -2.36
CA SER A 56 -2.15 -7.02 -2.08
C SER A 56 -2.06 -7.84 -3.37
N LEU A 57 -1.49 -9.05 -3.27
CA LEU A 57 -1.62 -10.08 -4.28
C LEU A 57 -2.92 -10.84 -4.04
N GLY A 58 -3.98 -10.45 -4.74
CA GLY A 58 -5.28 -11.12 -4.69
C GLY A 58 -5.42 -12.21 -5.77
N MET A 59 -5.98 -13.36 -5.40
CA MET A 59 -6.32 -14.44 -6.33
C MET A 59 -7.75 -14.92 -6.07
N ARG A 60 -8.45 -15.39 -7.12
CA ARG A 60 -9.80 -15.96 -6.97
C ARG A 60 -9.74 -17.22 -6.11
N ALA A 61 -10.62 -17.33 -5.10
CA ALA A 61 -10.66 -18.47 -4.19
C ALA A 61 -10.80 -19.81 -4.92
N GLU A 62 -11.72 -19.90 -5.89
CA GLU A 62 -11.94 -21.11 -6.70
C GLU A 62 -10.67 -21.56 -7.48
N TRP A 63 -9.81 -20.63 -7.86
CA TRP A 63 -8.58 -20.94 -8.59
C TRP A 63 -7.53 -21.48 -7.62
N VAL A 64 -7.42 -20.85 -6.44
CA VAL A 64 -6.51 -21.29 -5.38
C VAL A 64 -6.88 -22.69 -4.89
N GLU A 65 -8.17 -22.99 -4.74
CA GLU A 65 -8.67 -24.31 -4.35
C GLU A 65 -8.36 -25.39 -5.40
N LYS A 66 -8.50 -25.06 -6.69
CA LYS A 66 -8.17 -25.98 -7.78
C LYS A 66 -6.66 -26.14 -8.00
N HIS A 67 -5.87 -25.12 -7.67
CA HIS A 67 -4.43 -25.07 -7.96
C HIS A 67 -3.58 -24.64 -6.74
N PRO A 68 -3.67 -25.33 -5.58
CA PRO A 68 -3.03 -24.89 -4.35
C PRO A 68 -1.50 -24.82 -4.45
N ASN A 69 -0.87 -25.80 -5.10
CA ASN A 69 0.58 -25.81 -5.32
C ASN A 69 1.05 -24.67 -6.23
N ALA A 70 0.23 -24.28 -7.20
CA ALA A 70 0.53 -23.17 -8.10
C ALA A 70 0.35 -21.82 -7.39
N ALA A 71 -0.67 -21.69 -6.52
CA ALA A 71 -0.85 -20.50 -5.69
C ALA A 71 0.38 -20.26 -4.79
N VAL A 72 0.89 -21.30 -4.13
CA VAL A 72 2.12 -21.22 -3.33
C VAL A 72 3.33 -20.89 -4.21
N ALA A 73 3.47 -21.51 -5.38
CA ALA A 73 4.58 -21.25 -6.31
C ALA A 73 4.60 -19.79 -6.80
N LEU A 74 3.44 -19.26 -7.20
CA LEU A 74 3.31 -17.87 -7.66
C LEU A 74 3.57 -16.89 -6.53
N THR A 75 3.08 -17.17 -5.33
CA THR A 75 3.35 -16.34 -4.15
C THR A 75 4.84 -16.35 -3.81
N ALA A 76 5.53 -17.50 -3.93
CA ALA A 76 6.96 -17.61 -3.71
C ALA A 76 7.76 -16.79 -4.74
N ALA A 77 7.37 -16.86 -6.02
CA ALA A 77 7.98 -16.04 -7.07
C ALA A 77 7.80 -14.53 -6.81
N VAL A 78 6.63 -14.11 -6.31
CA VAL A 78 6.39 -12.72 -5.92
C VAL A 78 7.23 -12.32 -4.69
N ILE A 79 7.44 -13.22 -3.73
CA ILE A 79 8.34 -12.98 -2.59
C ILE A 79 9.79 -12.76 -3.06
N GLU A 80 10.30 -13.60 -3.97
CA GLU A 80 11.64 -13.44 -4.53
C GLU A 80 11.78 -12.13 -5.30
N ALA A 81 10.78 -11.78 -6.12
CA ALA A 81 10.74 -10.51 -6.83
C ALA A 81 10.68 -9.31 -5.87
N ALA A 82 9.89 -9.40 -4.79
CA ALA A 82 9.79 -8.35 -3.79
C ALA A 82 11.12 -8.11 -3.08
N ARG A 83 11.85 -9.18 -2.73
CA ARG A 83 13.22 -9.11 -2.19
C ARG A 83 14.14 -8.41 -3.18
N TRP A 84 14.14 -8.84 -4.44
CA TRP A 84 14.97 -8.24 -5.48
C TRP A 84 14.66 -6.75 -5.70
N CYS A 85 13.39 -6.35 -5.72
CA CYS A 85 12.95 -4.96 -5.89
C CYS A 85 13.27 -4.05 -4.69
N ASP A 86 13.45 -4.62 -3.50
CA ASP A 86 13.74 -3.85 -2.28
C ASP A 86 15.22 -3.50 -2.15
N GLU A 87 16.11 -4.30 -2.76
CA GLU A 87 17.55 -4.06 -2.78
C GLU A 87 17.91 -2.77 -3.54
N ALA A 88 18.67 -1.89 -2.88
CA ALA A 88 19.06 -0.60 -3.45
C ALA A 88 19.82 -0.74 -4.78
N ALA A 89 20.66 -1.77 -4.91
CA ALA A 89 21.44 -2.04 -6.11
C ALA A 89 20.58 -2.36 -7.35
N ASN A 90 19.35 -2.87 -7.15
CA ASN A 90 18.47 -3.31 -8.22
C ASN A 90 17.47 -2.23 -8.66
N LYS A 91 17.33 -1.13 -7.90
CA LYS A 91 16.31 -0.09 -8.14
C LYS A 91 16.41 0.53 -9.54
N ALA A 92 17.63 0.77 -10.03
CA ALA A 92 17.84 1.32 -11.37
C ALA A 92 17.32 0.38 -12.46
N GLU A 93 17.66 -0.92 -12.36
CA GLU A 93 17.18 -1.93 -13.30
C GLU A 93 15.66 -2.12 -13.19
N MET A 94 15.13 -2.21 -11.97
CA MET A 94 13.69 -2.29 -11.70
C MET A 94 12.94 -1.17 -12.42
N CYS A 95 13.35 0.08 -12.23
CA CYS A 95 12.73 1.25 -12.85
C CYS A 95 12.86 1.22 -14.39
N ALA A 96 14.02 0.77 -14.90
CA ALA A 96 14.24 0.62 -16.33
C ALA A 96 13.40 -0.51 -16.97
N ILE A 97 13.01 -1.54 -16.21
CA ILE A 97 12.07 -2.57 -16.67
C ILE A 97 10.66 -1.99 -16.72
N ILE A 98 10.13 -1.47 -15.61
CA ILE A 98 8.73 -1.03 -15.52
C ILE A 98 8.45 0.26 -16.31
N GLY A 99 9.48 1.07 -16.60
CA GLY A 99 9.34 2.26 -17.45
C GLY A 99 9.19 1.95 -18.95
N ARG A 100 9.49 0.72 -19.41
CA ARG A 100 9.41 0.37 -20.84
C ARG A 100 7.99 0.54 -21.39
N ARG A 101 7.91 0.70 -22.71
CA ARG A 101 6.65 0.75 -23.46
C ARG A 101 5.72 -0.43 -23.20
N ALA A 102 6.27 -1.61 -22.92
CA ALA A 102 5.49 -2.82 -22.63
C ALA A 102 4.83 -2.81 -21.23
N TRP A 103 5.19 -1.85 -20.37
CA TRP A 103 4.73 -1.74 -18.98
C TRP A 103 4.09 -0.36 -18.75
N PHE A 104 4.67 0.52 -17.93
CA PHE A 104 4.08 1.82 -17.62
C PHE A 104 4.21 2.82 -18.76
N ASN A 105 5.21 2.67 -19.63
CA ASN A 105 5.48 3.60 -20.72
C ASN A 105 5.66 5.06 -20.22
N VAL A 106 6.47 5.24 -19.17
CA VAL A 106 6.80 6.54 -18.58
C VAL A 106 8.31 6.73 -18.50
N PRO A 107 8.82 7.98 -18.49
CA PRO A 107 10.24 8.25 -18.29
C PRO A 107 10.76 7.61 -16.98
N VAL A 108 11.91 6.95 -17.04
CA VAL A 108 12.55 6.35 -15.85
C VAL A 108 12.83 7.39 -14.77
N ALA A 109 13.08 8.65 -15.18
CA ALA A 109 13.30 9.77 -14.27
C ALA A 109 12.08 10.10 -13.39
N ASP A 110 10.85 9.76 -13.82
CA ASP A 110 9.63 9.93 -13.02
C ASP A 110 9.45 8.82 -11.97
N ILE A 111 10.29 7.78 -11.98
CA ILE A 111 10.17 6.60 -11.11
C ILE A 111 11.36 6.49 -10.15
N LEU A 112 12.57 6.69 -10.68
CA LEU A 112 13.81 6.30 -10.01
C LEU A 112 14.08 7.10 -8.73
N ASN A 113 13.88 8.42 -8.74
CA ASN A 113 14.20 9.27 -7.60
C ASN A 113 13.42 8.85 -6.36
N ARG A 114 12.09 8.73 -6.47
CA ARG A 114 11.25 8.30 -5.35
C ARG A 114 11.46 6.85 -4.96
N SER A 115 11.85 5.98 -5.91
CA SER A 115 12.24 4.60 -5.61
C SER A 115 13.52 4.49 -4.77
N LEU A 116 14.36 5.54 -4.78
CA LEU A 116 15.55 5.70 -3.95
C LEU A 116 15.29 6.52 -2.67
N GLY A 117 14.05 7.00 -2.46
CA GLY A 117 13.69 7.89 -1.35
C GLY A 117 14.09 9.35 -1.55
N ASN A 118 14.51 9.74 -2.76
CA ASN A 118 14.74 11.13 -3.12
C ASN A 118 13.42 11.74 -3.58
N ILE A 119 12.85 12.61 -2.77
CA ILE A 119 11.52 13.18 -2.98
C ILE A 119 11.66 14.68 -3.21
N ASP A 120 11.36 15.11 -4.43
CA ASP A 120 11.04 16.50 -4.72
C ASP A 120 9.51 16.66 -4.59
N TYR A 121 9.07 17.49 -3.65
CA TYR A 121 7.64 17.71 -3.45
C TYR A 121 7.08 18.69 -4.50
N GLY A 122 7.91 19.43 -5.24
CA GLY A 122 7.46 20.40 -6.24
C GLY A 122 7.07 21.78 -5.67
N ASP A 123 7.15 21.97 -4.35
CA ASP A 123 6.88 23.23 -3.64
C ASP A 123 8.14 23.87 -3.02
N GLY A 124 9.31 23.39 -3.43
CA GLY A 124 10.61 23.78 -2.89
C GLY A 124 11.15 22.86 -1.79
N ARG A 125 10.31 22.02 -1.18
CA ARG A 125 10.79 20.98 -0.24
C ARG A 125 11.45 19.83 -1.01
N LYS A 126 12.63 19.42 -0.54
CA LYS A 126 13.36 18.26 -1.05
C LYS A 126 13.86 17.43 0.11
N VAL A 127 13.74 16.12 -0.02
CA VAL A 127 14.26 15.14 0.94
C VAL A 127 15.07 14.12 0.18
N GLU A 128 16.30 13.86 0.61
CA GLU A 128 17.14 12.80 0.06
C GLU A 128 17.15 11.59 1.01
N GLY A 129 17.13 10.38 0.44
CA GLY A 129 17.20 9.14 1.23
C GLY A 129 16.09 8.99 2.27
N SER A 130 14.88 9.49 2.00
CA SER A 130 13.74 9.38 2.91
C SER A 130 13.49 7.92 3.31
N PRO A 131 13.39 7.59 4.60
CA PRO A 131 13.07 6.23 5.04
C PRO A 131 11.62 5.82 4.74
N LEU A 132 10.80 6.75 4.25
CA LEU A 132 9.39 6.56 3.89
C LEU A 132 9.19 6.08 2.45
N LEU A 133 10.29 5.77 1.72
CA LEU A 133 10.18 5.19 0.39
C LEU A 133 9.41 3.86 0.41
N MET A 134 8.84 3.50 -0.75
CA MET A 134 8.14 2.23 -0.92
C MET A 134 9.06 1.04 -0.57
N LYS A 135 8.51 0.12 0.23
CA LYS A 135 9.17 -1.12 0.67
C LYS A 135 8.42 -2.29 0.07
N PHE A 136 9.16 -3.28 -0.43
CA PHE A 136 8.57 -4.50 -0.97
C PHE A 136 8.83 -5.71 -0.07
N TRP A 137 9.90 -5.68 0.74
CA TRP A 137 10.33 -6.81 1.55
C TRP A 137 10.61 -6.46 3.01
N ARG A 138 11.55 -5.53 3.25
CA ARG A 138 11.98 -5.15 4.60
C ARG A 138 10.82 -4.66 5.47
N ASP A 139 11.03 -4.74 6.78
CA ASP A 139 10.02 -4.41 7.80
C ASP A 139 8.71 -5.22 7.63
N HIS A 140 8.84 -6.44 7.12
CA HIS A 140 7.75 -7.39 6.87
C HIS A 140 6.70 -6.88 5.89
N ALA A 141 7.05 -5.98 4.96
CA ALA A 141 6.13 -5.36 4.01
C ALA A 141 5.32 -6.36 3.17
N SER A 142 5.86 -7.55 2.90
CA SER A 142 5.18 -8.58 2.11
C SER A 142 4.18 -9.43 2.91
N TYR A 143 4.33 -9.51 4.24
CA TYR A 143 3.47 -10.39 5.05
C TYR A 143 2.06 -9.77 5.23
N PRO A 144 0.98 -10.48 4.86
CA PRO A 144 -0.37 -9.92 4.89
C PRO A 144 -0.96 -9.99 6.31
N PHE A 145 -0.59 -9.05 7.18
CA PHE A 145 -1.14 -8.97 8.54
C PHE A 145 -2.67 -8.83 8.52
N GLN A 146 -3.37 -9.71 9.23
CA GLN A 146 -4.82 -9.65 9.40
C GLN A 146 -5.27 -8.37 10.12
N SER A 147 -4.41 -7.80 10.97
CA SER A 147 -4.67 -6.51 11.61
C SER A 147 -4.82 -5.37 10.60
N HIS A 148 -4.15 -5.45 9.45
CA HIS A 148 -4.23 -4.45 8.40
C HIS A 148 -5.52 -4.60 7.59
N ASP A 149 -5.91 -5.83 7.25
CA ASP A 149 -7.21 -6.10 6.63
C ASP A 149 -8.36 -5.59 7.51
N LEU A 150 -8.26 -5.83 8.83
CA LEU A 150 -9.22 -5.32 9.82
C LEU A 150 -9.28 -3.79 9.83
N TRP A 151 -8.14 -3.10 9.71
CA TRP A 151 -8.13 -1.64 9.63
C TRP A 151 -8.87 -1.13 8.39
N PHE A 152 -8.63 -1.73 7.21
CA PHE A 152 -9.33 -1.33 5.98
C PHE A 152 -10.84 -1.50 6.11
N LEU A 153 -11.31 -2.63 6.62
CA LEU A 153 -12.74 -2.85 6.86
C LEU A 153 -13.30 -1.87 7.91
N THR A 154 -12.49 -1.49 8.90
CA THR A 154 -12.87 -0.50 9.92
C THR A 154 -13.01 0.90 9.33
N GLU A 155 -12.12 1.32 8.43
CA GLU A 155 -12.25 2.58 7.69
C GLU A 155 -13.42 2.57 6.70
N ASP A 156 -13.69 1.43 6.05
CA ASP A 156 -14.89 1.30 5.21
C ASP A 156 -16.19 1.46 6.04
N ILE A 157 -16.22 0.93 7.26
CA ILE A 157 -17.31 1.18 8.22
C ILE A 157 -17.36 2.67 8.61
N ARG A 158 -16.20 3.28 8.94
CA ARG A 158 -16.12 4.71 9.30
C ARG A 158 -16.77 5.60 8.25
N TRP A 159 -16.59 5.29 6.97
CA TRP A 159 -17.13 6.08 5.85
C TRP A 159 -18.51 5.61 5.36
N GLY A 160 -19.10 4.59 6.00
CA GLY A 160 -20.41 4.05 5.64
C GLY A 160 -20.42 3.28 4.31
N VAL A 161 -19.26 2.83 3.84
CA VAL A 161 -19.12 1.93 2.68
C VAL A 161 -19.60 0.54 3.07
N LEU A 162 -19.24 0.09 4.28
CA LEU A 162 -19.75 -1.12 4.89
C LEU A 162 -20.72 -0.79 6.03
N PRO A 163 -21.76 -1.62 6.26
CA PRO A 163 -22.62 -1.49 7.42
C PRO A 163 -21.84 -1.62 8.74
N GLU A 164 -22.23 -0.88 9.77
CA GLU A 164 -21.60 -0.97 11.11
C GLU A 164 -21.66 -2.38 11.72
N ALA A 165 -22.71 -3.14 11.39
CA ALA A 165 -22.90 -4.50 11.86
C ALA A 165 -22.08 -5.55 11.08
N THR A 166 -21.17 -5.14 10.19
CA THR A 166 -20.35 -6.05 9.40
C THR A 166 -19.47 -6.90 10.32
N ASP A 167 -19.54 -8.23 10.16
CA ASP A 167 -18.62 -9.16 10.83
C ASP A 167 -17.25 -9.14 10.16
N THR A 168 -16.43 -8.16 10.53
CA THR A 168 -15.09 -7.96 9.98
C THR A 168 -14.16 -9.14 10.28
N LYS A 169 -14.34 -9.81 11.44
CA LYS A 169 -13.53 -10.97 11.82
C LYS A 169 -13.79 -12.15 10.89
N ALA A 170 -15.05 -12.44 10.59
CA ALA A 170 -15.41 -13.49 9.64
C ALA A 170 -14.87 -13.20 8.24
N LEU A 171 -14.99 -11.96 7.75
CA LEU A 171 -14.46 -11.57 6.43
C LEU A 171 -12.94 -11.72 6.34
N VAL A 172 -12.20 -11.23 7.34
CA VAL A 172 -10.73 -11.38 7.37
C VAL A 172 -10.35 -12.86 7.41
N ALA A 173 -11.01 -13.68 8.23
CA ALA A 173 -10.73 -15.11 8.30
C ALA A 173 -11.01 -15.85 6.97
N GLN A 174 -11.99 -15.38 6.19
CA GLN A 174 -12.33 -15.95 4.89
C GLN A 174 -11.34 -15.54 3.77
N VAL A 175 -10.89 -14.28 3.77
CA VAL A 175 -10.14 -13.69 2.65
C VAL A 175 -8.63 -13.74 2.88
N ASN A 176 -8.15 -13.47 4.09
CA ASN A 176 -6.72 -13.42 4.37
C ASN A 176 -6.12 -14.83 4.34
N ARG A 177 -5.18 -15.06 3.43
CA ARG A 177 -4.51 -16.36 3.27
C ARG A 177 -3.04 -16.30 3.68
N GLN A 178 -2.73 -15.71 4.84
CA GLN A 178 -1.35 -15.67 5.38
C GLN A 178 -0.68 -17.05 5.44
N ALA A 179 -1.44 -18.14 5.62
CA ALA A 179 -0.90 -19.50 5.58
C ALA A 179 -0.28 -19.87 4.22
N ILE A 180 -0.85 -19.41 3.10
CA ILE A 180 -0.26 -19.58 1.77
C ILE A 180 1.04 -18.79 1.67
N TRP A 181 1.05 -17.55 2.19
CA TRP A 181 2.26 -16.74 2.24
C TRP A 181 3.38 -17.43 3.05
N ARG A 182 3.07 -18.04 4.20
CA ARG A 182 4.06 -18.75 5.00
C ARG A 182 4.67 -19.93 4.26
N ALA A 183 3.84 -20.76 3.63
CA ALA A 183 4.32 -21.87 2.81
C ALA A 183 5.17 -21.37 1.62
N ALA A 184 4.79 -20.23 1.03
CA ALA A 184 5.54 -19.60 -0.04
C ALA A 184 6.88 -19.02 0.42
N ALA A 185 6.93 -18.42 1.62
CA ALA A 185 8.15 -17.89 2.22
C ALA A 185 9.15 -19.01 2.50
N GLU A 186 8.69 -20.14 3.07
CA GLU A 186 9.51 -21.34 3.24
C GLU A 186 10.06 -21.82 1.90
N ARG A 187 9.20 -21.93 0.88
CA ARG A 187 9.61 -22.32 -0.48
C ARG A 187 10.62 -21.37 -1.12
N ALA A 188 10.50 -20.07 -0.86
CA ALA A 188 11.41 -19.02 -1.34
C ALA A 188 12.70 -18.91 -0.50
N GLY A 189 12.92 -19.83 0.44
CA GLY A 189 14.12 -19.87 1.28
C GLY A 189 14.21 -18.71 2.27
N VAL A 190 13.08 -18.17 2.72
CA VAL A 190 13.03 -17.14 3.76
C VAL A 190 13.27 -17.81 5.12
N PRO A 191 14.27 -17.38 5.91
CA PRO A 191 14.49 -17.95 7.24
C PRO A 191 13.28 -17.77 8.15
N ALA A 192 12.91 -18.83 8.89
CA ALA A 192 11.73 -18.79 9.76
C ALA A 192 11.77 -17.64 10.79
N GLY A 193 12.96 -17.30 11.30
CA GLY A 193 13.18 -16.19 12.23
C GLY A 193 12.97 -14.79 11.64
N GLU A 194 12.87 -14.66 10.31
CA GLU A 194 12.59 -13.40 9.61
C GLU A 194 11.11 -13.22 9.28
N THR A 195 10.28 -14.24 9.52
CA THR A 195 8.83 -14.18 9.31
C THR A 195 8.10 -13.76 10.58
N PRO A 196 7.04 -12.91 10.51
CA PRO A 196 6.25 -12.56 11.69
C PRO A 196 5.64 -13.80 12.36
N THR A 197 5.65 -13.86 13.69
CA THR A 197 5.09 -15.01 14.45
C THR A 197 3.57 -14.94 14.60
N GLY A 198 2.99 -13.72 14.61
CA GLY A 198 1.55 -13.48 14.76
C GLY A 198 0.87 -13.07 13.45
N THR A 199 -0.44 -12.83 13.54
CA THR A 199 -1.25 -12.28 12.43
C THR A 199 -1.50 -10.78 12.56
N SER A 200 -1.05 -10.16 13.65
CA SER A 200 -1.17 -8.73 13.92
C SER A 200 0.21 -8.07 13.97
N ARG A 201 0.31 -6.84 13.43
CA ARG A 201 1.48 -5.97 13.60
C ARG A 201 1.43 -5.15 14.89
N GLY A 202 0.34 -5.29 15.65
CA GLY A 202 0.10 -4.56 16.89
C GLY A 202 -0.61 -3.22 16.65
N ARG A 203 -0.39 -2.27 17.56
CA ARG A 203 -1.02 -0.94 17.54
C ARG A 203 -0.41 -0.07 16.43
N GLU A 204 -1.26 0.57 15.65
CA GLU A 204 -0.87 1.43 14.53
C GLU A 204 -1.15 2.89 14.86
N THR A 205 -0.13 3.75 14.72
CA THR A 205 -0.23 5.18 15.06
C THR A 205 -0.20 6.03 13.80
N PHE A 206 -1.20 6.91 13.67
CA PHE A 206 -1.34 7.85 12.56
C PHE A 206 -0.65 9.19 12.88
N PHE A 207 -0.43 10.01 11.85
CA PHE A 207 0.25 11.30 11.96
C PHE A 207 -0.38 12.28 12.95
N ASP A 208 -1.68 12.15 13.21
CA ASP A 208 -2.47 12.99 14.12
C ASP A 208 -2.52 12.42 15.56
N GLY A 209 -1.73 11.37 15.84
CA GLY A 209 -1.66 10.71 17.13
C GLY A 209 -2.81 9.75 17.43
N LYS A 210 -3.75 9.54 16.49
CA LYS A 210 -4.76 8.49 16.63
C LYS A 210 -4.09 7.13 16.58
N VAL A 211 -4.63 6.19 17.36
CA VAL A 211 -4.11 4.83 17.43
C VAL A 211 -5.21 3.84 17.10
N PHE A 212 -4.95 3.02 16.11
CA PHE A 212 -5.75 1.83 15.83
C PHE A 212 -5.18 0.66 16.64
N ASP A 213 -6.01 0.12 17.53
CA ASP A 213 -5.71 -1.11 18.25
C ASP A 213 -6.55 -2.24 17.64
N PRO A 214 -5.94 -3.26 17.00
CA PRO A 214 -6.68 -4.37 16.40
C PRO A 214 -7.56 -5.15 17.39
N GLU A 215 -7.24 -5.10 18.69
CA GLU A 215 -8.05 -5.74 19.74
C GLU A 215 -9.28 -4.91 20.13
N ASN A 216 -9.30 -3.61 19.78
CA ASN A 216 -10.44 -2.72 20.04
C ASN A 216 -10.69 -1.68 18.91
N PRO A 217 -11.12 -2.12 17.71
CA PRO A 217 -11.44 -1.21 16.60
C PRO A 217 -12.54 -0.20 16.92
N ALA A 218 -13.46 -0.55 17.81
CA ALA A 218 -14.55 0.34 18.24
C ALA A 218 -14.02 1.59 18.97
N ALA A 219 -12.99 1.45 19.80
CA ALA A 219 -12.35 2.59 20.46
C ALA A 219 -11.65 3.52 19.45
N TYR A 220 -11.05 2.96 18.40
CA TYR A 220 -10.48 3.75 17.31
C TYR A 220 -11.58 4.58 16.62
N LEU A 221 -12.67 3.94 16.19
CA LEU A 221 -13.81 4.63 15.57
C LEU A 221 -14.42 5.72 16.46
N ALA A 222 -14.58 5.44 17.75
CA ALA A 222 -15.09 6.42 18.72
C ALA A 222 -14.16 7.63 18.88
N SER A 223 -12.83 7.44 18.72
CA SER A 223 -11.85 8.51 18.84
C SER A 223 -11.85 9.50 17.67
N LEU A 224 -12.45 9.15 16.53
CA LEU A 224 -12.41 9.93 15.30
C LEU A 224 -13.52 10.99 15.27
N SER A 225 -13.16 12.24 14.98
CA SER A 225 -14.10 13.37 15.00
C SER A 225 -15.01 13.41 13.76
N ILE A 226 -14.53 12.93 12.61
CA ILE A 226 -15.30 12.90 11.35
C ILE A 226 -15.47 11.45 10.91
N LYS A 227 -16.74 11.02 10.86
CA LYS A 227 -17.19 9.66 10.51
C LYS A 227 -18.66 9.67 10.11
N LYS A 228 -19.16 8.57 9.54
CA LYS A 228 -20.54 8.37 9.07
C LYS A 228 -21.36 7.40 9.93
N LEU A 229 -20.89 7.12 11.14
CA LEU A 229 -21.57 6.21 12.08
C LEU A 229 -22.86 6.83 12.64
N ALA A 230 -23.83 5.99 12.97
CA ALA A 230 -25.07 6.38 13.62
C ALA A 230 -24.79 7.10 14.95
N GLY A 231 -25.27 8.34 15.08
CA GLY A 231 -25.08 9.17 16.28
C GLY A 231 -23.77 9.97 16.32
N ALA A 232 -23.01 10.01 15.23
CA ALA A 232 -21.82 10.85 15.06
C ALA A 232 -22.06 12.09 14.18
#